data_AF-A0A816R9X3-F1
#
_entry.id   AF-A0A816R9X3-F1
#
_cell.length_a   1.000
_cell.length_b   1.000
_cell.length_c   1.000
_cell.angle_alpha   90.00
_cell.angle_beta   90.00
_cell.angle_gamma   90.00
#
_symmetry.space_group_name_H-M   'P 1'
#
loop_
_entity.id
_entity.type
_entity.pdbx_description
1 polymer ?
#
loop_
_entity_poly.entity_id
_entity_poly.type
_entity_poly.pdbx_seq_one_letter_code
_entity_poly.pdbx_strand_id
1 'polypeptide(L)'
;MCAKVGVDPLASNKGFWAELLGIGDFYYELGVQIIEVCMLTRSLNGGLISLQELCNHLRQRRKKDSEAVNEDDCLRAISKLKVVEAGKPDRLNLNSTKKKLVRSVPTELNKDHNQILELAQGQGFVTVEQVRRRLSWTSGRVIDALETLLEEGFAMIDNGIKDGKCQHWFPCVSSVYSFVGSDT
;
A
#
# COMPACT_ATOMS: atom_id res chain seq x y z
N MET A 1 18.08 2.09 -19.39
CA MET A 1 19.36 2.01 -20.12
C MET A 1 20.34 1.09 -19.39
N CYS A 2 20.61 1.32 -18.10
CA CYS A 2 21.49 0.48 -17.26
C CYS A 2 21.15 -1.02 -17.25
N ALA A 3 19.87 -1.37 -17.05
CA ALA A 3 19.43 -2.77 -17.07
C ALA A 3 19.62 -3.47 -18.44
N LYS A 4 19.60 -2.72 -19.55
CA LYS A 4 19.88 -3.27 -20.89
C LYS A 4 21.37 -3.53 -21.13
N VAL A 5 22.23 -2.91 -20.33
CA VAL A 5 23.70 -3.06 -20.36
C VAL A 5 24.15 -4.06 -19.28
N GLY A 6 23.21 -4.68 -18.54
CA GLY A 6 23.52 -5.66 -17.49
C GLY A 6 24.08 -5.04 -16.20
N VAL A 7 23.98 -3.73 -16.04
CA VAL A 7 24.44 -3.03 -14.83
C VAL A 7 23.24 -2.57 -14.00
N ASP A 8 23.21 -2.97 -12.73
CA ASP A 8 22.29 -2.42 -11.74
C ASP A 8 23.04 -1.32 -10.95
N PRO A 9 22.83 -0.03 -11.26
CA PRO A 9 23.48 1.08 -10.56
C PRO A 9 23.09 1.14 -9.08
N LEU A 10 22.09 0.35 -8.67
CA LEU A 10 21.59 0.29 -7.31
C LEU A 10 22.20 -0.87 -6.51
N ALA A 11 22.97 -1.78 -7.12
CA ALA A 11 23.42 -3.01 -6.47
C ALA A 11 24.39 -2.82 -5.29
N SER A 12 25.11 -1.69 -5.22
CA SER A 12 26.08 -1.42 -4.14
C SER A 12 26.24 0.07 -3.87
N ASN A 13 26.29 0.46 -2.60
CA ASN A 13 26.69 1.82 -2.17
C ASN A 13 28.18 2.09 -2.36
N LYS A 14 28.97 1.07 -2.70
CA LYS A 14 30.37 1.21 -3.15
C LYS A 14 30.50 1.10 -4.68
N GLY A 15 29.38 1.05 -5.40
CA GLY A 15 29.37 1.02 -6.85
C GLY A 15 29.69 2.41 -7.40
N PHE A 16 30.41 2.45 -8.52
CA PHE A 16 30.79 3.68 -9.21
C PHE A 16 29.61 4.67 -9.40
N TRP A 17 28.40 4.17 -9.63
CA TRP A 17 27.19 4.99 -9.79
C TRP A 17 26.63 5.57 -8.49
N ALA A 18 26.84 4.91 -7.35
CA ALA A 18 26.43 5.45 -6.05
C ALA A 18 27.33 6.64 -5.65
N GLU A 19 28.63 6.53 -5.89
CA GLU A 19 29.60 7.59 -5.58
C GLU A 19 29.57 8.74 -6.61
N LEU A 20 29.39 8.41 -7.90
CA LEU A 20 29.38 9.42 -8.98
C LEU A 20 28.05 10.18 -9.09
N LEU A 21 26.91 9.53 -8.81
CA LEU A 21 25.58 10.10 -9.04
C LEU A 21 24.69 10.16 -7.78
N GLY A 22 25.14 9.64 -6.62
CA GLY A 22 24.36 9.65 -5.38
C GLY A 22 23.09 8.78 -5.40
N ILE A 23 22.91 7.97 -6.45
CA ILE A 23 21.65 7.24 -6.71
C ILE A 23 21.37 6.20 -5.61
N GLY A 24 22.42 5.60 -5.04
CA GLY A 24 22.29 4.67 -3.91
C GLY A 24 21.67 5.38 -2.70
N ASP A 25 22.31 6.46 -2.24
CA ASP A 25 21.91 7.22 -1.05
C ASP A 25 20.48 7.76 -1.15
N PHE A 26 20.08 8.24 -2.33
CA PHE A 26 18.71 8.67 -2.60
C PHE A 26 17.67 7.59 -2.29
N TYR A 27 17.88 6.35 -2.76
CA TYR A 27 16.91 5.27 -2.57
C TYR A 27 16.91 4.71 -1.14
N TYR A 28 18.01 4.80 -0.42
CA TYR A 28 18.03 4.46 1.02
C TYR A 28 17.30 5.52 1.85
N GLU A 29 17.55 6.81 1.60
CA GLU A 29 16.84 7.90 2.27
C GLU A 29 15.33 7.82 1.98
N LEU A 30 14.95 7.60 0.72
CA LEU A 30 13.57 7.38 0.34
C LEU A 30 12.97 6.14 1.03
N GLY A 31 13.77 5.08 1.21
CA GLY A 31 13.38 3.89 1.97
C GLY A 31 13.03 4.20 3.43
N VAL A 32 13.86 5.00 4.12
CA VAL A 32 13.58 5.43 5.49
C VAL A 32 12.28 6.25 5.55
N GLN A 33 12.10 7.20 4.63
CA GLN A 33 10.86 7.99 4.55
C GLN A 33 9.62 7.12 4.32
N ILE A 34 9.73 6.06 3.50
CA ILE A 34 8.64 5.09 3.28
C ILE A 34 8.30 4.35 4.59
N ILE A 35 9.29 3.90 5.35
CA ILE A 35 9.08 3.24 6.65
C ILE A 35 8.35 4.18 7.61
N GLU A 36 8.77 5.45 7.70
CA GLU A 36 8.11 6.45 8.55
C GLU A 36 6.63 6.66 8.16
N VAL A 37 6.32 6.77 6.87
CA VAL A 37 4.92 6.88 6.40
C VAL A 37 4.13 5.64 6.78
N CYS A 38 4.68 4.44 6.60
CA CYS A 38 4.03 3.19 6.98
C CYS A 38 3.76 3.15 8.50
N MET A 39 4.72 3.57 9.33
CA MET A 39 4.53 3.65 10.79
C MET A 39 3.46 4.66 11.19
N LEU A 40 3.49 5.85 10.58
CA LEU A 40 2.57 6.95 10.90
C LEU A 40 1.12 6.67 10.49
N THR A 41 0.92 5.91 9.41
CA THR A 41 -0.42 5.60 8.89
C THR A 41 -0.96 4.26 9.40
N ARG A 42 -0.15 3.45 10.10
CA ARG A 42 -0.51 2.07 10.50
C ARG A 42 -1.80 1.99 11.31
N SER A 43 -2.02 2.90 12.26
CA SER A 43 -3.23 2.92 13.09
C SER A 43 -4.51 3.21 12.29
N LEU A 44 -4.36 3.80 11.10
CA LEU A 44 -5.47 4.21 10.23
C LEU A 44 -5.78 3.20 9.13
N ASN A 45 -4.81 2.37 8.74
CA ASN A 45 -4.90 1.50 7.56
C ASN A 45 -4.45 0.05 7.79
N GLY A 46 -4.15 -0.34 9.03
CA GLY A 46 -3.67 -1.68 9.38
C GLY A 46 -2.26 -2.01 8.88
N GLY A 47 -1.58 -1.05 8.23
CA GLY A 47 -0.30 -1.28 7.55
C GLY A 47 -0.45 -1.65 6.07
N LEU A 48 -1.61 -1.42 5.46
CA LEU A 48 -1.85 -1.56 4.02
C LEU A 48 -2.15 -0.19 3.41
N ILE A 49 -1.33 0.25 2.45
CA ILE A 49 -1.46 1.58 1.82
C ILE A 49 -1.36 1.47 0.30
N SER A 50 -2.10 2.30 -0.45
CA SER A 50 -1.90 2.38 -1.90
C SER A 50 -0.57 3.05 -2.23
N LEU A 51 0.07 2.61 -3.32
CA LEU A 51 1.32 3.23 -3.77
C LEU A 51 1.13 4.71 -4.12
N GLN A 52 -0.03 5.06 -4.68
CA GLN A 52 -0.41 6.44 -4.95
C GLN A 52 -0.43 7.28 -3.67
N GLU A 53 -1.05 6.77 -2.61
CA GLU A 53 -1.14 7.49 -1.33
C GLU A 53 0.21 7.58 -0.62
N LEU A 54 1.01 6.52 -0.69
CA LEU A 54 2.40 6.55 -0.23
C LEU A 54 3.19 7.66 -0.95
N CYS A 55 3.08 7.76 -2.28
CA CYS A 55 3.70 8.84 -3.05
C CYS A 55 3.16 10.22 -2.65
N ASN A 56 1.87 10.35 -2.31
CA ASN A 56 1.29 11.61 -1.86
C ASN A 56 1.93 12.07 -0.55
N HIS A 57 2.02 11.19 0.46
CA HIS A 57 2.67 11.51 1.73
C HIS A 57 4.14 11.89 1.56
N LEU A 58 4.88 11.17 0.71
CA LEU A 58 6.29 11.45 0.45
C LEU A 58 6.48 12.81 -0.24
N ARG A 59 5.60 13.17 -1.18
CA ARG A 59 5.63 14.47 -1.86
C ARG A 59 5.31 15.61 -0.91
N GLN A 60 4.36 15.44 0.01
CA GLN A 60 4.00 16.46 1.00
C GLN A 60 5.16 16.78 1.97
N ARG A 61 6.02 15.81 2.28
CA ARG A 61 7.19 16.01 3.15
C ARG A 61 8.39 16.66 2.46
N ARG A 62 8.38 16.72 1.13
CA ARG A 62 9.50 17.23 0.34
C ARG A 62 9.35 18.73 0.09
N LYS A 63 10.48 19.44 0.09
CA LYS A 63 10.54 20.86 -0.25
C LYS A 63 10.15 21.07 -1.72
N LYS A 64 9.60 22.24 -2.04
CA LYS A 64 9.09 22.59 -3.37
C LYS A 64 10.11 22.45 -4.51
N ASP A 65 11.41 22.53 -4.19
CA ASP A 65 12.52 22.41 -5.15
C ASP A 65 13.16 21.00 -5.19
N SER A 66 12.62 20.04 -4.44
CA SER A 66 13.06 18.63 -4.51
C SER A 66 12.53 17.98 -5.79
N GLU A 67 13.31 17.06 -6.36
CA GLU A 67 12.82 16.16 -7.41
C GLU A 67 11.56 15.41 -6.96
N ALA A 68 10.61 15.29 -7.89
CA ALA A 68 9.31 14.68 -7.66
C ALA A 68 9.44 13.14 -7.57
N VAL A 69 9.11 12.58 -6.41
CA VAL A 69 9.03 11.13 -6.21
C VAL A 69 7.81 10.58 -6.95
N ASN A 70 8.04 9.55 -7.77
CA ASN A 70 7.00 8.80 -8.46
C ASN A 70 6.88 7.36 -7.91
N GLU A 71 5.93 6.60 -8.46
CA GLU A 71 5.71 5.20 -8.07
C GLU A 71 6.94 4.31 -8.27
N ASP A 72 7.66 4.48 -9.39
CA ASP A 72 8.83 3.64 -9.70
C ASP A 72 9.98 3.88 -8.73
N ASP A 73 10.12 5.12 -8.24
CA ASP A 73 11.11 5.45 -7.20
C ASP A 73 10.75 4.79 -5.87
N CYS A 74 9.48 4.79 -5.50
CA CYS A 74 9.00 4.09 -4.31
C CYS A 74 9.23 2.57 -4.43
N LEU A 75 8.94 1.99 -5.59
CA LEU A 75 9.16 0.56 -5.83
C LEU A 75 10.65 0.17 -5.78
N ARG A 76 11.53 1.05 -6.26
CA ARG A 76 12.99 0.88 -6.18
C ARG A 76 13.51 1.02 -4.75
N ALA A 77 13.05 2.02 -3.99
CA ALA A 77 13.40 2.16 -2.58
C ALA A 77 12.93 0.94 -1.76
N ILE A 78 11.67 0.52 -1.93
CA ILE A 78 11.14 -0.68 -1.27
C ILE A 78 11.96 -1.92 -1.62
N SER A 79 12.41 -2.07 -2.87
CA SER A 79 13.23 -3.24 -3.23
C SER A 79 14.60 -3.26 -2.56
N LYS A 80 15.14 -2.12 -2.12
CA LYS A 80 16.37 -2.02 -1.32
C LYS A 80 16.17 -2.31 0.16
N LEU A 81 15.03 -1.93 0.72
CA LEU A 81 14.69 -2.27 2.10
C LEU A 81 14.57 -3.79 2.34
N LYS A 82 14.30 -4.57 1.28
CA LYS A 82 14.17 -6.03 1.30
C LYS A 82 15.42 -6.81 1.73
N VAL A 83 16.51 -6.14 2.08
CA VAL A 83 17.75 -6.77 2.60
C VAL A 83 17.76 -6.89 4.13
N VAL A 84 16.86 -6.23 4.87
CA VAL A 84 17.02 -6.09 6.34
C VAL A 84 16.24 -7.08 7.21
N GLU A 85 15.17 -7.72 6.74
CA GLU A 85 14.47 -8.69 7.60
C GLU A 85 14.04 -9.96 6.85
N ALA A 86 14.29 -11.10 7.49
CA ALA A 86 13.75 -12.41 7.17
C ALA A 86 12.22 -12.44 7.43
N GLY A 87 11.48 -11.55 6.78
CA GLY A 87 10.05 -11.30 6.96
C GLY A 87 9.60 -10.21 5.98
N LYS A 88 9.15 -10.63 4.79
CA LYS A 88 8.88 -9.80 3.61
C LYS A 88 7.84 -8.69 3.90
N PRO A 89 8.02 -7.45 3.39
CA PRO A 89 6.87 -6.69 2.92
C PRO A 89 6.40 -7.36 1.62
N ASP A 90 5.36 -8.20 1.67
CA ASP A 90 4.72 -8.64 0.42
C ASP A 90 4.22 -7.40 -0.30
N ARG A 91 4.67 -7.28 -1.54
CA ARG A 91 3.99 -6.42 -2.49
C ARG A 91 2.74 -7.16 -2.91
N LEU A 92 1.59 -6.74 -2.41
CA LEU A 92 0.34 -7.24 -2.91
C LEU A 92 0.02 -6.55 -4.23
N ASN A 93 0.40 -7.21 -5.32
CA ASN A 93 -0.11 -6.86 -6.63
C ASN A 93 -1.55 -7.39 -6.72
N LEU A 94 -2.50 -6.65 -6.15
CA LEU A 94 -3.88 -6.76 -6.60
C LEU A 94 -3.86 -6.44 -8.10
N ASN A 95 -4.44 -7.34 -8.88
CA ASN A 95 -4.40 -7.43 -10.34
C ASN A 95 -4.29 -6.12 -11.15
N SER A 96 -3.83 -6.27 -12.41
CA SER A 96 -3.30 -5.25 -13.33
C SER A 96 -4.16 -4.02 -13.67
N THR A 97 -5.29 -3.78 -13.00
CA THR A 97 -6.24 -2.76 -13.46
C THR A 97 -6.55 -1.60 -12.53
N LYS A 98 -6.43 -1.60 -11.18
CA LYS A 98 -6.85 -0.38 -10.44
C LYS A 98 -5.94 0.22 -9.34
N LYS A 99 -5.32 -0.47 -8.38
CA LYS A 99 -4.31 0.18 -7.47
C LYS A 99 -3.27 -0.82 -6.97
N LYS A 100 -1.97 -0.44 -7.02
CA LYS A 100 -0.88 -1.19 -6.35
C LYS A 100 -0.92 -0.92 -4.86
N LEU A 101 -0.83 -1.96 -4.03
CA LEU A 101 -0.78 -1.81 -2.57
C LEU A 101 0.60 -2.20 -2.03
N VAL A 102 0.98 -1.53 -0.94
CA VAL A 102 2.19 -1.80 -0.15
C VAL A 102 1.73 -2.29 1.22
N ARG A 103 2.20 -3.48 1.61
CA ARG A 103 1.97 -4.05 2.95
C ARG A 103 3.24 -3.86 3.78
N SER A 104 3.07 -3.28 4.96
CA SER A 104 4.16 -2.98 5.92
C SER A 104 4.13 -3.85 7.18
N VAL A 105 3.18 -4.78 7.27
CA VAL A 105 2.99 -5.71 8.38
C VAL A 105 3.11 -7.16 7.91
N PRO A 106 3.50 -8.11 8.79
CA PRO A 106 3.71 -9.51 8.42
C PRO A 106 2.42 -10.34 8.25
N THR A 107 1.23 -9.74 8.26
CA THR A 107 -0.05 -10.43 8.11
C THR A 107 -0.21 -11.13 6.76
N GLU A 108 -0.58 -12.42 6.77
CA GLU A 108 -0.85 -13.18 5.54
C GLU A 108 -2.23 -12.85 4.96
N LEU A 109 -2.25 -12.33 3.73
CA LEU A 109 -3.49 -12.14 2.97
C LEU A 109 -3.66 -13.30 1.99
N ASN A 110 -4.68 -14.12 2.24
CA ASN A 110 -5.01 -15.23 1.36
C ASN A 110 -5.75 -14.74 0.10
N LYS A 111 -6.08 -15.68 -0.80
CA LYS A 111 -6.81 -15.38 -2.03
C LYS A 111 -8.16 -14.69 -1.78
N ASP A 112 -8.84 -15.04 -0.71
CA ASP A 112 -10.18 -14.53 -0.43
C ASP A 112 -10.13 -13.06 -0.03
N HIS A 113 -9.21 -12.72 0.87
CA HIS A 113 -8.95 -11.34 1.27
C HIS A 113 -8.58 -10.47 0.05
N ASN A 114 -7.74 -11.01 -0.84
CA ASN A 114 -7.32 -10.30 -2.04
C ASN A 114 -8.48 -10.03 -3.01
N GLN A 115 -9.40 -10.99 -3.19
CA GLN A 115 -10.58 -10.80 -4.04
C GLN A 115 -11.56 -9.78 -3.44
N ILE A 116 -11.70 -9.72 -2.11
CA ILE A 116 -12.50 -8.69 -1.44
C ILE A 116 -11.88 -7.30 -1.64
N LEU A 117 -10.57 -7.16 -1.39
CA LEU A 117 -9.85 -5.91 -1.59
C LEU A 117 -9.91 -5.43 -3.05
N GLU A 118 -9.85 -6.36 -4.00
CA GLU A 118 -10.03 -6.08 -5.42
C GLU A 118 -11.43 -5.52 -5.73
N LEU A 119 -12.48 -6.16 -5.20
CA LEU A 119 -13.85 -5.65 -5.36
C LEU A 119 -14.03 -4.25 -4.74
N ALA A 120 -13.35 -3.98 -3.63
CA ALA A 120 -13.40 -2.70 -2.94
C ALA A 120 -12.75 -1.56 -3.74
N GLN A 121 -11.82 -1.84 -4.68
CA GLN A 121 -11.11 -0.81 -5.45
C GLN A 121 -12.04 0.13 -6.24
N GLY A 122 -13.27 -0.30 -6.54
CA GLY A 122 -14.24 0.53 -7.26
C GLY A 122 -14.83 1.68 -6.45
N GLN A 123 -15.05 1.51 -5.14
CA GLN A 123 -15.81 2.46 -4.31
C GLN A 123 -15.25 2.66 -2.89
N GLY A 124 -14.20 1.93 -2.51
CA GLY A 124 -13.57 1.99 -1.19
C GLY A 124 -14.19 1.10 -0.12
N PHE A 125 -15.32 0.44 -0.40
CA PHE A 125 -16.00 -0.45 0.55
C PHE A 125 -16.70 -1.61 -0.17
N VAL A 126 -17.10 -2.62 0.58
CA VAL A 126 -18.00 -3.70 0.11
C VAL A 126 -19.13 -3.95 1.10
N THR A 127 -20.16 -4.66 0.65
CA THR A 127 -21.17 -5.26 1.53
C THR A 127 -21.13 -6.78 1.40
N VAL A 128 -21.56 -7.50 2.43
CA VAL A 128 -21.65 -8.98 2.40
C VAL A 128 -22.40 -9.45 1.15
N GLU A 129 -23.54 -8.82 0.86
CA GLU A 129 -24.38 -9.18 -0.29
C GLU A 129 -23.70 -8.91 -1.63
N GLN A 130 -22.91 -7.84 -1.75
CA GLN A 130 -22.13 -7.55 -2.95
C GLN A 130 -21.05 -8.60 -3.21
N VAL A 131 -20.29 -8.99 -2.18
CA VAL A 131 -19.25 -10.01 -2.30
C VAL A 131 -19.89 -11.36 -2.66
N ARG A 132 -20.96 -11.73 -1.95
CA ARG A 132 -21.73 -12.96 -2.20
C ARG A 132 -22.19 -13.08 -3.65
N ARG A 133 -22.79 -12.00 -4.20
CA ARG A 133 -23.26 -11.97 -5.59
C ARG A 133 -22.14 -11.96 -6.62
N ARG A 134 -21.08 -11.16 -6.39
CA ARG A 134 -20.01 -10.95 -7.38
C ARG A 134 -19.05 -12.14 -7.46
N LEU A 135 -18.80 -12.82 -6.33
CA LEU A 135 -17.87 -13.96 -6.26
C LEU A 135 -18.59 -15.32 -6.16
N SER A 136 -19.92 -15.33 -6.07
CA SER A 136 -20.73 -16.54 -5.86
C SER A 136 -20.32 -17.32 -4.61
N TRP A 137 -20.00 -16.61 -3.51
CA TRP A 137 -19.60 -17.21 -2.25
C TRP A 137 -20.79 -17.45 -1.32
N THR A 138 -20.60 -18.29 -0.30
CA THR A 138 -21.56 -18.45 0.81
C THR A 138 -21.44 -17.28 1.79
N SER A 139 -22.51 -16.98 2.53
CA SER A 139 -22.48 -15.89 3.53
C SER A 139 -21.42 -16.12 4.61
N GLY A 140 -21.28 -17.35 5.11
CA GLY A 140 -20.26 -17.70 6.11
C GLY A 140 -18.85 -17.37 5.63
N ARG A 141 -18.46 -17.84 4.43
CA ARG A 141 -17.14 -17.54 3.85
C ARG A 141 -16.87 -16.04 3.70
N VAL A 142 -17.87 -15.26 3.31
CA VAL A 142 -17.74 -13.80 3.19
C VAL A 142 -17.55 -13.15 4.56
N ILE A 143 -18.32 -13.60 5.56
CA ILE A 143 -18.25 -13.08 6.94
C ILE A 143 -16.87 -13.40 7.52
N ASP A 144 -16.42 -14.65 7.49
CA ASP A 144 -15.12 -15.08 8.03
C ASP A 144 -13.96 -14.27 7.43
N ALA A 145 -13.98 -14.06 6.11
CA ALA A 145 -12.96 -13.28 5.42
C ALA A 145 -13.01 -11.78 5.77
N LEU A 146 -14.21 -11.22 5.98
CA LEU A 146 -14.37 -9.82 6.40
C LEU A 146 -14.01 -9.61 7.87
N GLU A 147 -14.35 -10.55 8.76
CA GLU A 147 -13.94 -10.53 10.17
C GLU A 147 -12.43 -10.56 10.30
N THR A 148 -11.74 -11.42 9.55
CA THR A 148 -10.27 -11.42 9.51
C THR A 148 -9.71 -10.07 9.06
N LEU A 149 -10.29 -9.45 8.02
CA LEU A 149 -9.85 -8.13 7.55
C LEU A 149 -10.13 -7.00 8.56
N LEU A 150 -11.16 -7.14 9.39
CA LEU A 150 -11.47 -6.22 10.49
C LEU A 150 -10.50 -6.40 11.66
N GLU A 151 -10.23 -7.64 12.07
CA GLU A 151 -9.31 -7.97 13.15
C GLU A 151 -7.88 -7.49 12.85
N GLU A 152 -7.45 -7.61 11.60
CA GLU A 152 -6.15 -7.12 11.13
C GLU A 152 -6.12 -5.58 10.93
N GLY A 153 -7.25 -4.90 11.09
CA GLY A 153 -7.37 -3.44 10.94
C GLY A 153 -7.29 -2.94 9.50
N PHE A 154 -7.42 -3.83 8.50
CA PHE A 154 -7.48 -3.46 7.09
C PHE A 154 -8.86 -2.96 6.65
N ALA A 155 -9.90 -3.29 7.42
CA ALA A 155 -11.26 -2.85 7.19
C ALA A 155 -11.82 -2.12 8.42
N MET A 156 -12.85 -1.32 8.21
CA MET A 156 -13.68 -0.73 9.25
C MET A 156 -15.16 -0.95 8.92
N ILE A 157 -15.99 -1.11 9.94
CA ILE A 157 -17.44 -1.20 9.77
C ILE A 157 -18.04 0.21 9.72
N ASP A 158 -18.80 0.48 8.67
CA ASP A 158 -19.75 1.58 8.62
C ASP A 158 -21.18 1.01 8.57
N ASN A 159 -21.94 1.20 9.65
CA ASN A 159 -23.30 0.69 9.76
C ASN A 159 -24.34 1.55 9.00
N GLY A 160 -23.90 2.55 8.23
CA GLY A 160 -24.72 3.26 7.25
C GLY A 160 -25.75 4.17 7.89
N ILE A 161 -25.43 5.45 8.00
CA ILE A 161 -26.41 6.50 8.31
C ILE A 161 -27.25 6.74 7.03
N LYS A 162 -28.29 5.92 6.78
CA LYS A 162 -29.57 6.18 6.05
C LYS A 162 -30.26 4.92 5.46
N ASP A 163 -29.51 3.94 4.95
CA ASP A 163 -30.07 2.74 4.27
C ASP A 163 -30.02 1.45 5.13
N GLY A 164 -29.43 1.50 6.33
CA GLY A 164 -29.34 0.37 7.27
C GLY A 164 -28.47 -0.81 6.83
N LYS A 165 -27.70 -0.66 5.74
CA LYS A 165 -26.79 -1.70 5.24
C LYS A 165 -25.39 -1.52 5.80
N CYS A 166 -24.88 -2.53 6.49
CA CYS A 166 -23.51 -2.59 6.96
C CYS A 166 -22.52 -2.67 5.79
N GLN A 167 -21.61 -1.70 5.75
CA GLN A 167 -20.51 -1.57 4.80
C GLN A 167 -19.19 -1.87 5.49
N HIS A 168 -18.30 -2.56 4.78
CA HIS A 168 -16.93 -2.80 5.21
C HIS A 168 -16.03 -1.93 4.36
N TRP A 169 -15.47 -0.90 4.97
CA TRP A 169 -14.68 0.15 4.32
C TRP A 169 -13.19 -0.13 4.43
N PHE A 170 -12.44 0.15 3.36
CA PHE A 170 -11.03 -0.18 3.23
C PHE A 170 -10.19 1.09 2.99
N PRO A 171 -9.45 1.56 4.01
CA PRO A 171 -8.51 2.69 3.92
C PRO A 171 -7.61 2.65 2.68
N CYS A 172 -7.05 1.47 2.41
CA CYS A 172 -6.00 1.29 1.41
C CYS A 172 -6.46 1.49 -0.04
N VAL A 173 -7.77 1.44 -0.30
CA VAL A 173 -8.32 1.57 -1.66
C VAL A 173 -9.33 2.71 -1.79
N SER A 174 -9.78 3.28 -0.67
CA SER A 174 -10.64 4.45 -0.64
C SER A 174 -9.89 5.74 -0.98
N SER A 175 -10.56 6.68 -1.65
CA SER A 175 -9.97 7.98 -2.02
C SER A 175 -10.08 9.03 -0.89
N VAL A 176 -10.74 8.71 0.22
CA VAL A 176 -11.13 9.66 1.27
C VAL A 176 -9.95 10.13 2.12
N TYR A 177 -8.80 9.43 2.12
CA TYR A 177 -7.63 9.84 2.91
C TYR A 177 -6.85 11.04 2.36
N SER A 178 -7.25 11.60 1.21
CA SER A 178 -6.59 12.75 0.59
C SER A 178 -6.65 14.06 1.41
N PHE A 179 -7.23 14.09 2.62
CA PHE A 179 -7.59 15.34 3.29
C PHE A 179 -7.52 15.29 4.84
N VAL A 180 -6.41 14.85 5.44
CA VAL A 180 -6.11 15.22 6.84
C VAL A 180 -4.60 15.44 6.99
N GLY A 181 -4.13 16.62 6.59
CA GLY A 181 -2.71 16.98 6.68
C GLY A 181 -2.42 18.48 6.59
N SER A 182 -3.42 19.32 6.79
CA SER A 182 -3.28 20.76 6.91
C SER A 182 -4.19 21.20 8.05
N ASP A 183 -3.68 21.09 9.27
CA ASP A 183 -4.04 21.93 10.42
C ASP A 183 -3.32 21.38 11.67
N THR A 184 -2.06 21.78 11.83
CA THR A 184 -1.42 22.20 13.10
C THR A 184 -0.10 22.88 12.76
#